data_AF-A0A857JIV6-F1
#
_entry.id   AF-A0A857JIV6-F1
#
_cell.length_a   1.000
_cell.length_b   1.000
_cell.length_c   1.000
_cell.angle_alpha   90.00
_cell.angle_beta   90.00
_cell.angle_gamma   90.00
#
_symmetry.space_group_name_H-M   'P 1'
#
loop_
_entity.id
_entity.type
_entity.pdbx_description
1 polymer ?
#
loop_
_entity_poly.entity_id
_entity_poly.type
_entity_poly.pdbx_seq_one_letter_code
_entity_poly.pdbx_strand_id
1 'polypeptide(L)'
;MFDPLLNKVLKKPLCGLAKQLIKQGVSADSVTVVGFVVGMLAVPGIVYGHYTLALCLILLNRLGDGLDGAIARETSPSDAGGFLDITLDFIFYSAIVFAFVCANPVENAVAGSFLMLSFMGTGGSFLAFAIMASKHGIDSPNYPQKSLHYMGGLAEGFETILVLCLFCLFPSQFVIIASVFAVVCWLTAAIRIWVGYNTLVATK
;
A
#
# COMPACT_ATOMS: atom_id res chain seq x y z
N MET A 1 -7.37 8.05 5.59
CA MET A 1 -8.17 8.74 6.66
C MET A 1 -7.77 8.32 8.07
N PHE A 2 -7.48 7.03 8.31
CA PHE A 2 -7.04 6.53 9.63
C PHE A 2 -5.51 6.37 9.78
N ASP A 3 -4.76 6.46 8.67
CA ASP A 3 -3.30 6.31 8.63
C ASP A 3 -2.55 7.16 9.70
N PRO A 4 -2.86 8.45 9.94
CA PRO A 4 -2.13 9.25 10.93
C PRO A 4 -2.32 8.78 12.37
N LEU A 5 -3.52 8.28 12.70
CA LEU A 5 -3.85 7.80 14.04
C LEU A 5 -3.19 6.44 14.31
N LEU A 6 -3.27 5.53 13.33
CA LEU A 6 -2.65 4.22 13.44
C LEU A 6 -1.13 4.31 13.56
N ASN A 7 -0.51 5.17 12.73
CA ASN A 7 0.92 5.43 12.81
C ASN A 7 1.35 5.90 14.19
N LYS A 8 0.54 6.73 14.87
CA LYS A 8 0.84 7.21 16.23
C LYS A 8 0.83 6.08 17.27
N VAL A 9 -0.05 5.09 17.11
CA VAL A 9 -0.18 3.95 18.03
C VAL A 9 0.90 2.90 17.76
N LEU A 10 1.12 2.55 16.49
CA LEU A 10 2.07 1.50 16.09
C LEU A 10 3.54 1.94 16.18
N LYS A 11 3.82 3.24 16.22
CA LYS A 11 5.20 3.76 16.24
C LYS A 11 6.05 3.19 17.39
N LYS A 12 5.53 3.15 18.62
CA LYS A 12 6.29 2.69 19.80
C LYS A 12 6.70 1.20 19.72
N PRO A 13 5.79 0.24 19.47
CA PRO A 13 6.18 -1.16 19.36
C PRO A 13 7.09 -1.42 18.16
N LEU A 14 6.82 -0.80 17.01
CA LEU A 14 7.64 -0.93 15.81
C LEU A 14 9.06 -0.39 16.03
N CYS A 15 9.23 0.77 16.68
CA CYS A 15 10.56 1.30 17.03
C CYS A 15 11.35 0.36 17.97
N GLY A 16 10.67 -0.33 18.89
CA GLY A 16 11.32 -1.30 19.78
C GLY A 16 11.90 -2.48 19.01
N LEU A 17 11.12 -3.06 18.11
CA LEU A 17 11.55 -4.18 17.25
C LEU A 17 12.60 -3.73 16.22
N ALA A 18 12.41 -2.56 15.59
CA ALA A 18 13.37 -1.99 14.66
C ALA A 18 14.75 -1.83 15.31
N LYS A 19 14.84 -1.35 16.55
CA LYS A 19 16.12 -1.23 17.27
C LYS A 19 16.82 -2.56 17.50
N GLN A 20 16.07 -3.65 17.70
CA GLN A 20 16.66 -4.99 17.83
C GLN A 20 17.20 -5.49 16.48
N LEU A 21 16.44 -5.30 15.40
CA LEU A 21 16.85 -5.67 14.05
C LEU A 21 18.06 -4.86 13.55
N ILE A 22 18.09 -3.55 13.85
CA ILE A 22 19.24 -2.68 13.54
C ILE A 22 20.51 -3.18 14.25
N LYS A 23 20.40 -3.60 15.52
CA LYS A 23 21.54 -4.20 16.26
C LYS A 23 22.05 -5.49 15.63
N GLN A 24 21.20 -6.20 14.89
CA GLN A 24 21.55 -7.42 14.16
C GLN A 24 22.07 -7.14 12.74
N GLY A 25 22.19 -5.87 12.34
CA GLY A 25 22.68 -5.47 11.02
C GLY A 25 21.67 -5.64 9.88
N VAL A 26 20.37 -5.77 10.21
CA VAL A 26 19.31 -5.92 9.21
C VAL A 26 19.00 -4.56 8.57
N SER A 27 19.04 -4.49 7.23
CA SER A 27 18.66 -3.29 6.48
C SER A 27 17.15 -3.20 6.25
N ALA A 28 16.63 -1.98 6.06
CA ALA A 28 15.22 -1.74 5.71
C ALA A 28 14.84 -2.50 4.43
N ASP A 29 15.65 -2.36 3.36
CA ASP A 29 15.43 -3.03 2.07
C ASP A 29 15.32 -4.55 2.20
N SER A 30 16.10 -5.18 3.10
CA SER A 30 16.01 -6.62 3.34
C SER A 30 14.67 -7.01 3.95
N VAL A 31 14.16 -6.20 4.88
CA VAL A 31 12.84 -6.40 5.49
C VAL A 31 11.73 -6.23 4.45
N THR A 32 11.84 -5.23 3.57
CA THR A 32 10.88 -5.02 2.48
C THR A 32 10.84 -6.23 1.54
N VAL A 33 11.99 -6.73 1.07
CA VAL A 33 12.06 -7.87 0.15
C VAL A 33 11.56 -9.15 0.80
N VAL A 34 11.98 -9.45 2.04
CA VAL A 34 11.53 -10.65 2.76
C VAL A 34 10.02 -10.56 3.04
N GLY A 35 9.56 -9.40 3.49
CA GLY A 35 8.14 -9.12 3.72
C GLY A 35 7.34 -9.35 2.45
N PHE A 36 7.78 -8.82 1.31
CA PHE A 36 7.14 -9.03 0.00
C PHE A 36 7.08 -10.51 -0.38
N VAL A 37 8.19 -11.25 -0.29
CA VAL A 37 8.22 -12.70 -0.61
C VAL A 37 7.24 -13.48 0.27
N VAL A 38 7.22 -13.22 1.58
CA VAL A 38 6.26 -13.83 2.51
C VAL A 38 4.83 -13.47 2.12
N GLY A 39 4.56 -12.20 1.78
CA GLY A 39 3.25 -11.74 1.35
C GLY A 39 2.78 -12.44 0.07
N MET A 40 3.67 -12.65 -0.90
CA MET A 40 3.35 -13.33 -2.15
C MET A 40 2.97 -14.81 -1.95
N LEU A 41 3.38 -15.45 -0.86
CA LEU A 41 2.90 -16.79 -0.50
C LEU A 41 1.40 -16.81 -0.16
N ALA A 42 0.78 -15.65 0.13
CA ALA A 42 -0.67 -15.57 0.30
C ALA A 42 -1.42 -15.86 -1.01
N VAL A 43 -0.83 -15.57 -2.17
CA VAL A 43 -1.45 -15.79 -3.49
C VAL A 43 -1.85 -17.26 -3.70
N PRO A 44 -0.93 -18.25 -3.65
CA PRO A 44 -1.33 -19.65 -3.74
C PRO A 44 -2.27 -20.05 -2.59
N GLY A 45 -2.08 -19.50 -1.39
CA GLY A 45 -3.00 -19.72 -0.27
C GLY A 45 -4.45 -19.36 -0.61
N ILE A 46 -4.69 -18.20 -1.22
CA ILE A 46 -6.02 -17.74 -1.65
C ILE A 46 -6.56 -18.60 -2.77
N VAL A 47 -5.73 -18.91 -3.77
CA VAL A 47 -6.12 -19.72 -4.94
C VAL A 47 -6.60 -21.12 -4.53
N TYR A 48 -5.95 -21.73 -3.54
CA TYR A 48 -6.33 -23.04 -3.01
C TYR A 48 -7.34 -22.97 -1.85
N GLY A 49 -7.90 -21.78 -1.54
CA GLY A 49 -8.94 -21.61 -0.53
C GLY A 49 -8.46 -21.61 0.93
N HIS A 50 -7.15 -21.56 1.18
CA HIS A 50 -6.56 -21.44 2.52
C HIS A 50 -6.57 -19.98 3.02
N TYR A 51 -7.76 -19.39 3.14
CA TYR A 51 -7.93 -17.96 3.45
C TYR A 51 -7.36 -17.55 4.81
N THR A 52 -7.41 -18.40 5.84
CA THR A 52 -6.82 -18.10 7.15
C THR A 52 -5.29 -18.00 7.08
N LEU A 53 -4.65 -18.91 6.35
CA LEU A 53 -3.20 -18.87 6.13
C LEU A 53 -2.82 -17.62 5.33
N ALA A 54 -3.57 -17.33 4.26
CA ALA A 54 -3.37 -16.13 3.46
C ALA A 54 -3.52 -14.85 4.30
N LEU A 55 -4.52 -14.77 5.17
CA LEU A 55 -4.71 -13.64 6.09
C LEU A 55 -3.48 -13.45 6.99
N CYS A 56 -2.95 -14.53 7.58
CA CYS A 56 -1.74 -14.46 8.39
C CYS A 56 -0.54 -13.94 7.59
N LEU A 57 -0.36 -14.42 6.36
CA LEU A 57 0.74 -14.00 5.46
C LEU A 57 0.61 -12.53 5.05
N ILE A 58 -0.61 -12.06 4.75
CA ILE A 58 -0.90 -10.64 4.47
C ILE A 58 -0.54 -9.78 5.68
N LEU A 59 -0.96 -10.18 6.88
CA LEU A 59 -0.65 -9.43 8.10
C LEU A 59 0.85 -9.40 8.41
N LEU A 60 1.56 -10.52 8.19
CA LEU A 60 3.02 -10.57 8.35
C LEU A 60 3.73 -9.64 7.36
N ASN A 61 3.29 -9.61 6.10
CA ASN A 61 3.82 -8.70 5.10
C ASN A 61 3.60 -7.23 5.50
N ARG A 62 2.42 -6.88 6.04
CA ARG A 62 2.13 -5.52 6.54
C ARG A 62 2.87 -5.15 7.82
N LEU A 63 3.22 -6.13 8.65
CA LEU A 63 4.14 -5.90 9.77
C LEU A 63 5.55 -5.60 9.26
N GLY A 64 6.01 -6.29 8.20
CA GLY A 64 7.28 -6.01 7.53
C GLY A 64 7.37 -4.57 7.02
N ASP A 65 6.35 -4.12 6.31
CA ASP A 65 6.18 -2.73 5.81
C ASP A 65 6.14 -1.67 6.94
N GLY A 66 5.56 -2.02 8.09
CA GLY A 66 5.67 -1.16 9.27
C GLY A 66 7.10 -1.08 9.83
N LEU A 67 7.84 -2.20 9.75
CA LEU A 67 9.19 -2.35 10.31
C LEU A 67 10.27 -1.74 9.42
N ASP A 68 10.23 -1.91 8.11
CA ASP A 68 11.22 -1.33 7.19
C ASP A 68 11.21 0.20 7.26
N GLY A 69 10.04 0.83 7.29
CA GLY A 69 9.88 2.27 7.45
C GLY A 69 10.32 2.73 8.83
N ALA A 70 10.17 1.92 9.87
CA ALA A 70 10.71 2.21 11.19
C ALA A 70 12.24 2.13 11.23
N ILE A 71 12.82 1.13 10.57
CA ILE A 71 14.28 0.98 10.43
C ILE A 71 14.87 2.14 9.63
N ALA A 72 14.27 2.49 8.49
CA ALA A 72 14.72 3.59 7.64
C ALA A 72 14.72 4.93 8.38
N ARG A 73 13.68 5.20 9.20
CA ARG A 73 13.59 6.44 10.01
C ARG A 73 14.63 6.52 11.13
N GLU A 74 15.03 5.39 11.71
CA GLU A 74 16.03 5.34 12.80
C GLU A 74 17.46 5.22 12.28
N THR A 75 17.65 4.94 10.98
CA THR A 75 18.96 4.83 10.32
C THR A 75 19.16 5.97 9.33
N SER A 76 19.15 5.70 8.03
CA SER A 76 19.21 6.70 6.97
C SER A 76 18.17 6.36 5.92
N PRO A 77 17.12 7.18 5.74
CA PRO A 77 16.21 7.05 4.61
C PRO A 77 16.97 7.15 3.29
N SER A 78 16.54 6.41 2.28
CA SER A 78 17.12 6.47 0.93
C SER A 78 16.01 6.52 -0.12
N ASP A 79 16.27 7.21 -1.23
CA ASP A 79 15.33 7.28 -2.35
C ASP A 79 15.14 5.89 -2.99
N ALA A 80 16.19 5.08 -3.03
CA ALA A 80 16.14 3.71 -3.54
C ALA A 80 15.23 2.81 -2.69
N GLY A 81 15.31 2.91 -1.35
CA GLY A 81 14.45 2.18 -0.45
C GLY A 81 12.99 2.63 -0.56
N GLY A 82 12.74 3.95 -0.64
CA GLY A 82 11.39 4.48 -0.86
C GLY A 82 10.78 4.06 -2.20
N PHE A 83 11.59 3.98 -3.27
CA PHE A 83 11.16 3.43 -4.55
C PHE A 83 10.84 1.93 -4.47
N LEU A 84 11.68 1.15 -3.79
CA LEU A 84 11.49 -0.29 -3.63
C LEU A 84 10.19 -0.58 -2.85
N ASP A 85 10.00 0.10 -1.73
CA ASP A 85 8.84 0.01 -0.84
C ASP A 85 7.52 0.19 -1.63
N ILE A 86 7.32 1.37 -2.23
CA ILE A 86 6.09 1.67 -2.97
C ILE A 86 5.86 0.75 -4.17
N THR A 87 6.92 0.31 -4.83
CA THR A 87 6.82 -0.58 -6.00
C THR A 87 6.34 -1.96 -5.59
N LEU A 88 6.94 -2.54 -4.55
CA LEU A 88 6.57 -3.85 -4.05
C LEU A 88 5.17 -3.84 -3.42
N ASP A 89 4.78 -2.73 -2.81
CA ASP A 89 3.43 -2.53 -2.29
C ASP A 89 2.35 -2.58 -3.36
N PHE A 90 2.51 -1.83 -4.46
CA PHE A 90 1.52 -1.85 -5.55
C PHE A 90 1.40 -3.23 -6.21
N ILE A 91 2.52 -3.94 -6.35
CA ILE A 91 2.54 -5.31 -6.85
C ILE A 91 1.78 -6.22 -5.88
N PHE A 92 2.08 -6.16 -4.58
CA PHE A 92 1.45 -6.98 -3.56
C PHE A 92 -0.06 -6.74 -3.49
N TYR A 93 -0.52 -5.49 -3.39
CA TYR A 93 -1.95 -5.16 -3.33
C TYR A 93 -2.71 -5.70 -4.54
N SER A 94 -2.16 -5.53 -5.74
CA SER A 94 -2.76 -6.05 -6.96
C SER A 94 -2.72 -7.58 -7.03
N ALA A 95 -1.64 -8.21 -6.55
CA ALA A 95 -1.48 -9.66 -6.54
C ALA A 95 -2.51 -10.37 -5.64
N ILE A 96 -2.84 -9.79 -4.49
CA ILE A 96 -3.89 -10.34 -3.62
C ILE A 96 -5.25 -10.30 -4.31
N VAL A 97 -5.62 -9.17 -4.93
CA VAL A 97 -6.89 -9.07 -5.70
C VAL A 97 -6.91 -10.07 -6.86
N PHE A 98 -5.81 -10.18 -7.59
CA PHE A 98 -5.65 -11.16 -8.66
C PHE A 98 -5.83 -12.60 -8.15
N ALA A 99 -5.29 -12.95 -6.98
CA ALA A 99 -5.44 -14.27 -6.39
C ALA A 99 -6.91 -14.64 -6.14
N PHE A 100 -7.74 -13.68 -5.67
CA PHE A 100 -9.18 -13.89 -5.51
C PHE A 100 -9.91 -14.05 -6.84
N VAL A 101 -9.46 -13.36 -7.89
CA VAL A 101 -9.97 -13.58 -9.26
C VAL A 101 -9.62 -15.00 -9.72
N CYS A 102 -8.39 -15.46 -9.51
CA CYS A 102 -7.99 -16.82 -9.85
C CYS A 102 -8.72 -17.89 -9.05
N ALA A 103 -9.04 -17.64 -7.78
CA ALA A 103 -9.77 -18.58 -6.92
C ALA A 103 -11.21 -18.82 -7.41
N ASN A 104 -11.88 -17.80 -7.96
CA ASN A 104 -13.22 -17.93 -8.53
C ASN A 104 -13.40 -16.98 -9.73
N PRO A 105 -12.92 -17.35 -10.93
CA PRO A 105 -12.91 -16.45 -12.08
C PRO A 105 -14.30 -16.03 -12.55
N VAL A 106 -15.29 -16.91 -12.44
CA VAL A 106 -16.65 -16.65 -12.94
C VAL A 106 -17.32 -15.53 -12.17
N GLU A 107 -17.22 -15.56 -10.84
CA GLU A 107 -17.86 -14.54 -9.98
C GLU A 107 -16.99 -13.31 -9.77
N ASN A 108 -15.67 -13.48 -9.62
CA ASN A 108 -14.79 -12.41 -9.16
C ASN A 108 -14.15 -11.59 -10.28
N ALA A 109 -14.09 -12.08 -11.53
CA ALA A 109 -13.27 -11.45 -12.57
C ALA A 109 -13.62 -9.99 -12.83
N VAL A 110 -14.90 -9.63 -12.95
CA VAL A 110 -15.31 -8.25 -13.28
C VAL A 110 -14.98 -7.31 -12.12
N ALA A 111 -15.40 -7.65 -10.89
CA ALA A 111 -15.18 -6.80 -9.72
C ALA A 111 -13.69 -6.68 -9.37
N GLY A 112 -12.94 -7.79 -9.44
CA GLY A 112 -11.50 -7.79 -9.21
C GLY A 112 -10.74 -6.98 -10.26
N SER A 113 -11.08 -7.13 -11.54
CA SER A 113 -10.47 -6.32 -12.62
C SER A 113 -10.80 -4.84 -12.48
N PHE A 114 -12.03 -4.50 -12.09
CA PHE A 114 -12.44 -3.11 -11.84
C PHE A 114 -11.67 -2.49 -10.67
N LEU A 115 -11.45 -3.26 -9.60
CA LEU A 115 -10.62 -2.84 -8.48
C LEU A 115 -9.15 -2.64 -8.89
N MET A 116 -8.55 -3.60 -9.60
CA MET A 116 -7.17 -3.47 -10.11
C MET A 116 -7.01 -2.25 -11.04
N LEU A 117 -8.02 -1.97 -11.87
CA LEU A 117 -8.05 -0.78 -12.71
C LEU A 117 -8.06 0.51 -11.86
N SER A 118 -8.83 0.53 -10.77
CA SER A 118 -8.85 1.67 -9.85
C SER A 118 -7.52 1.86 -9.10
N PHE A 119 -6.77 0.79 -8.85
CA PHE A 119 -5.40 0.86 -8.30
C PHE A 119 -4.44 1.54 -9.30
N MET A 120 -4.59 1.29 -10.60
CA MET A 120 -3.82 2.04 -11.61
C MET A 120 -4.16 3.54 -11.60
N GLY A 121 -5.43 3.90 -11.40
CA GLY A 121 -5.82 5.30 -11.26
C GLY A 121 -5.22 5.98 -10.02
N THR A 122 -5.31 5.33 -8.86
CA THR A 122 -4.79 5.88 -7.59
C THR A 122 -3.27 5.91 -7.51
N GLY A 123 -2.60 4.84 -7.96
CA GLY A 123 -1.14 4.75 -8.01
C GLY A 123 -0.54 5.65 -9.09
N GLY A 124 -1.13 5.65 -10.29
CA GLY A 124 -0.69 6.51 -11.40
C GLY A 124 -0.80 7.99 -11.08
N SER A 125 -1.95 8.43 -10.54
CA SER A 125 -2.12 9.84 -10.13
C SER A 125 -1.16 10.26 -9.02
N PHE A 126 -0.90 9.37 -8.05
CA PHE A 126 0.05 9.62 -6.97
C PHE A 126 1.50 9.74 -7.47
N LEU A 127 1.98 8.74 -8.21
CA LEU A 127 3.36 8.72 -8.72
C LEU A 127 3.62 9.84 -9.72
N ALA A 128 2.70 10.07 -10.67
CA ALA A 128 2.85 11.14 -11.65
C ALA A 128 2.94 12.52 -11.02
N PHE A 129 2.11 12.79 -9.99
CA PHE A 129 2.21 14.02 -9.23
C PHE A 129 3.50 14.11 -8.44
N ALA A 130 3.92 13.04 -7.75
CA ALA A 130 5.16 13.04 -6.96
C ALA A 130 6.40 13.39 -7.82
N ILE A 131 6.48 12.84 -9.04
CA ILE A 131 7.55 13.16 -10.00
C ILE A 131 7.53 14.64 -10.39
N MET A 132 6.36 15.17 -10.74
CA MET A 132 6.23 16.56 -11.15
C MET A 132 6.48 17.53 -9.99
N ALA A 133 5.96 17.24 -8.80
CA ALA A 133 6.18 18.03 -7.60
C ALA A 133 7.67 18.10 -7.23
N SER A 134 8.38 16.96 -7.28
CA SER A 134 9.82 16.90 -7.06
C SER A 134 10.59 17.74 -8.09
N LYS A 135 10.22 17.64 -9.37
CA LYS A 135 10.81 18.44 -10.46
C LYS A 135 10.63 19.95 -10.26
N HIS A 136 9.50 20.37 -9.71
CA HIS A 136 9.18 21.78 -9.47
C HIS A 136 9.61 22.28 -8.08
N GLY A 137 10.25 21.43 -7.25
CA GLY A 137 10.64 21.79 -5.88
C GLY A 137 9.45 22.18 -5.01
N ILE A 138 8.26 21.61 -5.26
CA ILE A 138 7.05 21.91 -4.49
C ILE A 138 7.20 21.23 -3.12
N ASP A 139 7.71 21.94 -2.13
CA ASP A 139 7.80 21.43 -0.76
C ASP A 139 6.42 20.97 -0.26
N SER A 140 6.39 19.87 0.49
CA SER A 140 5.17 19.39 1.15
C SER A 140 5.06 20.07 2.54
N PRO A 141 4.26 21.15 2.71
CA PRO A 141 4.24 21.94 3.94
C PRO A 141 3.80 21.15 5.19
N ASN A 142 3.19 19.97 5.02
CA ASN A 142 2.66 19.17 6.13
C ASN A 142 3.45 17.88 6.45
N TYR A 143 4.42 17.44 5.64
CA TYR A 143 5.16 16.18 5.88
C TYR A 143 6.62 16.23 5.39
N PRO A 144 7.52 16.87 6.14
CA PRO A 144 8.93 17.05 5.76
C PRO A 144 9.82 15.79 5.77
N GLN A 145 9.27 14.61 6.12
CA GLN A 145 10.05 13.37 6.31
C GLN A 145 9.59 12.18 5.44
N LYS A 146 8.68 12.37 4.47
CA LYS A 146 8.37 11.34 3.47
C LYS A 146 9.04 11.71 2.16
N SER A 147 9.76 10.75 1.56
CA SER A 147 10.48 10.90 0.28
C SER A 147 9.58 11.17 -0.94
N LEU A 148 8.25 11.15 -0.77
CA LEU A 148 7.26 11.36 -1.83
C LEU A 148 6.25 12.43 -1.40
N HIS A 149 6.00 13.41 -2.27
CA HIS A 149 5.01 14.47 -2.06
C HIS A 149 3.61 13.87 -1.93
N TYR A 150 3.09 13.85 -0.70
CA TYR A 150 1.91 13.06 -0.35
C TYR A 150 0.61 13.81 -0.64
N MET A 151 -0.20 13.28 -1.57
CA MET A 151 -1.61 13.65 -1.69
C MET A 151 -2.48 12.62 -0.96
N GLY A 152 -3.08 13.06 0.15
CA GLY A 152 -4.01 12.24 0.92
C GLY A 152 -5.22 11.78 0.10
N GLY A 153 -5.92 10.77 0.61
CA GLY A 153 -7.06 10.15 -0.09
C GLY A 153 -8.07 9.50 0.85
N LEU A 154 -9.20 9.07 0.29
CA LEU A 154 -10.19 8.25 1.00
C LEU A 154 -9.73 6.78 1.07
N ALA A 155 -9.02 6.32 0.04
CA ALA A 155 -8.31 5.04 0.02
C ALA A 155 -6.80 5.28 0.20
N GLU A 156 -6.29 5.01 1.40
CA GLU A 156 -4.85 5.03 1.72
C GLU A 156 -4.37 3.61 2.09
N GLY A 157 -3.21 3.50 2.74
CA GLY A 157 -2.56 2.20 3.00
C GLY A 157 -3.40 1.35 3.95
N PHE A 158 -3.85 1.92 5.07
CA PHE A 158 -4.67 1.18 6.04
C PHE A 158 -6.00 0.72 5.48
N GLU A 159 -6.73 1.58 4.76
CA GLU A 159 -8.03 1.20 4.20
C GLU A 159 -7.88 0.05 3.20
N THR A 160 -6.80 0.07 2.40
CA THR A 160 -6.45 -1.05 1.52
C THR A 160 -6.20 -2.33 2.29
N ILE A 161 -5.37 -2.29 3.34
CA ILE A 161 -5.06 -3.46 4.18
C ILE A 161 -6.32 -4.06 4.80
N LEU A 162 -7.20 -3.20 5.32
CA LEU A 162 -8.47 -3.62 5.91
C LEU A 162 -9.31 -4.37 4.87
N VAL A 163 -9.39 -3.86 3.64
CA VAL A 163 -10.12 -4.52 2.55
C VAL A 163 -9.50 -5.87 2.17
N LEU A 164 -8.16 -5.98 2.11
CA LEU A 164 -7.49 -7.26 1.85
C LEU A 164 -7.78 -8.29 2.95
N CYS A 165 -7.83 -7.85 4.21
CA CYS A 165 -8.22 -8.71 5.33
C CYS A 165 -9.69 -9.14 5.21
N LEU A 166 -10.58 -8.21 4.85
CA LEU A 166 -12.00 -8.52 4.65
C LEU A 166 -12.24 -9.52 3.52
N PHE A 167 -11.45 -9.49 2.44
CA PHE A 167 -11.54 -10.53 1.41
C PHE A 167 -11.24 -11.92 1.96
N CYS A 168 -10.26 -12.04 2.85
CA CYS A 168 -9.92 -13.33 3.46
C CYS A 168 -10.95 -13.78 4.51
N LEU A 169 -11.55 -12.85 5.24
CA LEU A 169 -12.57 -13.15 6.25
C LEU A 169 -13.94 -13.47 5.63
N PHE A 170 -14.28 -12.82 4.52
CA PHE A 170 -15.57 -12.93 3.84
C PHE A 170 -15.40 -13.16 2.33
N PRO A 171 -14.81 -14.29 1.89
CA PRO A 171 -14.52 -14.53 0.48
C PRO A 171 -15.78 -14.54 -0.40
N SER A 172 -16.94 -14.95 0.14
CA SER A 172 -18.23 -14.92 -0.58
C SER A 172 -18.75 -13.50 -0.84
N GLN A 173 -18.26 -12.49 -0.11
CA GLN A 173 -18.64 -11.09 -0.28
C GLN A 173 -17.63 -10.31 -1.13
N PHE A 174 -16.64 -10.99 -1.73
CA PHE A 174 -15.57 -10.37 -2.50
C PHE A 174 -16.10 -9.36 -3.53
N VAL A 175 -17.10 -9.74 -4.33
CA VAL A 175 -17.66 -8.90 -5.40
C VAL A 175 -18.18 -7.56 -4.86
N ILE A 176 -18.92 -7.60 -3.74
CA ILE A 176 -19.49 -6.40 -3.13
C ILE A 176 -18.38 -5.52 -2.55
N ILE A 177 -17.49 -6.12 -1.76
CA ILE A 177 -16.39 -5.39 -1.11
C ILE A 177 -15.47 -4.76 -2.16
N ALA A 178 -15.08 -5.51 -3.20
CA ALA A 178 -14.21 -5.04 -4.27
C ALA A 178 -14.86 -3.92 -5.07
N SER A 179 -16.15 -4.03 -5.40
CA SER A 179 -16.88 -3.00 -6.16
C SER A 179 -16.99 -1.69 -5.36
N VAL A 180 -17.34 -1.77 -4.07
CA VAL A 180 -17.43 -0.59 -3.20
C VAL A 180 -16.07 0.07 -3.06
N PHE A 181 -15.02 -0.71 -2.79
CA PHE A 181 -13.68 -0.15 -2.63
C PHE A 181 -13.13 0.44 -3.93
N ALA A 182 -13.43 -0.18 -5.08
CA ALA A 182 -13.05 0.36 -6.39
C ALA A 182 -13.65 1.75 -6.64
N VAL A 183 -14.91 1.98 -6.25
CA VAL A 183 -15.53 3.31 -6.32
C VAL A 183 -14.80 4.32 -5.44
N VAL A 184 -14.43 3.93 -4.21
CA VAL A 184 -13.66 4.80 -3.30
C VAL A 184 -12.27 5.13 -3.88
N CYS A 185 -11.60 4.16 -4.49
CA CYS A 185 -10.34 4.36 -5.19
C CYS A 185 -10.50 5.31 -6.37
N TRP A 186 -11.54 5.17 -7.18
CA TRP A 186 -11.81 6.08 -8.30
C TRP A 186 -12.10 7.51 -7.84
N LEU A 187 -12.88 7.69 -6.79
CA LEU A 187 -13.10 9.01 -6.19
C LEU A 187 -11.77 9.62 -5.72
N THR A 188 -10.92 8.82 -5.08
CA THR A 188 -9.58 9.25 -4.65
C THR A 188 -8.70 9.65 -5.84
N ALA A 189 -8.70 8.85 -6.91
CA ALA A 189 -7.94 9.15 -8.13
C ALA A 189 -8.43 10.44 -8.80
N ALA A 190 -9.75 10.63 -8.91
CA ALA A 190 -10.33 11.86 -9.48
C ALA A 190 -9.95 13.11 -8.69
N ILE A 191 -10.02 13.04 -7.35
CA ILE A 191 -9.59 14.14 -6.46
C ILE A 191 -8.10 14.43 -6.68
N ARG A 192 -7.24 13.39 -6.68
CA ARG A 192 -5.79 13.54 -6.89
C ARG A 192 -5.46 14.17 -8.25
N ILE A 193 -6.14 13.76 -9.32
CA ILE A 193 -5.95 14.31 -10.65
C ILE A 193 -6.36 15.79 -10.67
N TRP A 194 -7.52 16.13 -10.13
CA TRP A 194 -8.02 17.51 -10.12
C TRP A 194 -7.13 18.44 -9.29
N VAL A 195 -6.81 18.04 -8.04
CA VAL A 195 -5.92 18.81 -7.16
C VAL A 195 -4.53 18.92 -7.77
N GLY A 196 -3.95 17.79 -8.17
CA GLY A 196 -2.59 17.74 -8.72
C GLY A 196 -2.44 18.60 -9.98
N TYR A 197 -3.41 18.54 -10.89
CA TYR A 197 -3.42 19.39 -12.09
C TYR A 197 -3.46 20.88 -11.74
N ASN A 198 -4.40 21.28 -10.86
CA ASN A 198 -4.54 22.69 -10.47
C ASN A 198 -3.29 23.21 -9.74
N THR A 199 -2.68 22.41 -8.86
CA THR A 199 -1.43 22.78 -8.18
C THR A 199 -0.28 22.99 -9.17
N LEU A 200 -0.12 22.10 -10.15
CA LEU A 200 0.95 22.22 -11.15
C LEU A 200 0.75 23.42 -12.08
N VAL A 201 -0.50 23.73 -12.44
CA VAL A 201 -0.82 24.93 -13.21
C VAL A 201 -0.50 26.21 -12.42
N ALA A 202 -0.78 26.24 -11.12
CA ALA A 202 -0.51 27.38 -10.25
C ALA A 202 0.97 27.58 -9.90
N THR A 203 1.83 26.58 -10.17
CA THR A 203 3.29 26.63 -9.93
C THR A 203 4.08 27.16 -11.14
N LYS A 204 3.41 27.46 -12.25
CA LYS A 204 3.99 28.22 -13.37
C LYS A 204 4.13 29.70 -13.03
#